data_AF-A0A2V4V4X6-F1
#
_entry.id   AF-A0A2V4V4X6-F1
#
_cell.length_a   1.000
_cell.length_b   1.000
_cell.length_c   1.000
_cell.angle_alpha   90.00
_cell.angle_beta   90.00
_cell.angle_gamma   90.00
#
_symmetry.space_group_name_H-M   'P 1'
#
loop_
_entity.id
_entity.type
_entity.pdbx_description
1 polymer ?
#
loop_
_entity_poly.entity_id
_entity_poly.type
_entity_poly.pdbx_seq_one_letter_code
_entity_poly.pdbx_strand_id
1 'polypeptide(L)'
;MNTFRRSLIKVLSSAVTASKNIGYAGQTVLAISLVALPVVVQAATYQTYVIHTYGGDTLLPAVRQQLNSSRDGGTVTTYQDKLVLNTTAVNYQAIQQLLTQIDGQPQALTVSVRVGNDSSAQSSIQQSQVIITNRGIQGSGIINQSNSQQQGSNSYQIKTLSGSAASISTGTLYSLTQAYSSNRYANNYNLKPQIIIQQQVLLPTTQGIAVTPRLLPTGQVEVQLSQVEEKLVRSNSPYNRSGSVNNAIQGQSLNSTIIVPRGQWVTIGEISQNSQNQSTSYGGNQTISSSNSVPISLLVQ
;
A
#
# COMPACT_ATOMS: atom_id res chain seq x y z
N MET A 1 16.81 49.40 2.24
CA MET A 1 17.51 50.06 1.11
C MET A 1 16.89 49.54 -0.17
N ASN A 2 16.00 50.34 -0.78
CA ASN A 2 16.26 51.08 -2.04
C ASN A 2 16.56 50.10 -3.17
N THR A 3 15.81 49.95 -4.27
CA THR A 3 15.11 50.90 -5.15
C THR A 3 14.52 49.98 -6.25
N PHE A 4 13.28 50.08 -6.72
CA PHE A 4 12.93 50.88 -7.89
C PHE A 4 11.40 50.91 -8.05
N ARG A 5 10.86 52.12 -7.92
CA ARG A 5 9.49 52.48 -8.26
C ARG A 5 9.45 52.89 -9.74
N ARG A 6 8.31 52.58 -10.39
CA ARG A 6 7.67 53.27 -11.54
C ARG A 6 8.31 53.10 -12.92
N SER A 7 7.52 52.60 -13.87
CA SER A 7 7.40 53.22 -15.20
C SER A 7 6.15 52.73 -15.96
N LEU A 8 5.17 53.64 -16.05
CA LEU A 8 4.35 54.02 -17.22
C LEU A 8 3.70 52.90 -18.05
N ILE A 9 2.36 52.81 -18.03
CA ILE A 9 1.48 53.53 -18.97
C ILE A 9 1.98 53.37 -20.41
N LYS A 10 1.53 52.28 -21.06
CA LYS A 10 1.64 52.09 -22.51
C LYS A 10 0.82 53.17 -23.20
N VAL A 11 1.53 54.18 -23.68
CA VAL A 11 1.08 55.18 -24.65
C VAL A 11 0.70 54.44 -25.94
N LEU A 12 -0.58 54.37 -26.24
CA LEU A 12 -1.07 54.03 -27.57
C LEU A 12 -0.77 55.22 -28.48
N SER A 13 0.16 54.97 -29.39
CA SER A 13 0.63 55.83 -30.47
C SER A 13 -0.48 56.22 -31.44
N SER A 14 -0.78 57.51 -31.52
CA SER A 14 -1.48 58.11 -32.66
C SER A 14 -0.45 58.47 -33.74
N ALA A 15 -0.54 57.78 -34.87
CA ALA A 15 0.16 58.13 -36.09
C ALA A 15 -0.68 59.14 -36.88
N VAL A 16 -0.19 60.37 -37.05
CA VAL A 16 -0.58 61.24 -38.16
C VAL A 16 0.68 61.94 -38.66
N THR A 17 1.25 61.37 -39.71
CA THR A 17 2.27 62.03 -40.54
C THR A 17 1.52 62.82 -41.61
N ALA A 18 1.65 64.14 -41.62
CA ALA A 18 1.30 64.97 -42.77
C ALA A 18 2.32 66.12 -42.89
N SER A 19 3.20 65.99 -43.88
CA SER A 19 4.16 67.00 -44.31
C SER A 19 3.50 68.13 -45.10
N LYS A 20 4.02 69.34 -44.88
CA LYS A 20 3.61 70.64 -45.43
C LYS A 20 3.35 70.66 -46.96
N ASN A 21 2.31 71.38 -47.37
CA ASN A 21 2.42 72.43 -48.39
C ASN A 21 1.20 73.40 -48.42
N ILE A 22 1.54 74.68 -48.28
CA ILE A 22 0.99 75.94 -48.84
C ILE A 22 -0.49 75.95 -49.32
N GLY A 23 -1.30 76.83 -48.73
CA GLY A 23 -2.53 77.34 -49.36
C GLY A 23 -3.61 77.84 -48.38
N TYR A 24 -3.86 79.15 -48.44
CA TYR A 24 -5.01 79.94 -47.96
C TYR A 24 -6.20 79.31 -47.21
N ALA A 25 -6.58 80.02 -46.13
CA ALA A 25 -7.94 80.26 -45.60
C ALA A 25 -8.78 79.09 -45.05
N GLY A 26 -9.20 79.24 -43.79
CA GLY A 26 -10.33 78.50 -43.21
C GLY A 26 -10.05 77.99 -41.80
N GLN A 27 -10.43 78.75 -40.76
CA GLN A 27 -10.40 78.28 -39.38
C GLN A 27 -11.43 77.15 -39.21
N THR A 28 -10.97 75.96 -38.85
CA THR A 28 -11.83 74.89 -38.30
C THR A 28 -11.26 74.48 -36.95
N VAL A 29 -12.00 74.78 -35.88
CA VAL A 29 -11.68 74.37 -34.51
C VAL A 29 -12.32 73.00 -34.29
N LEU A 30 -11.50 71.95 -34.20
CA LEU A 30 -11.93 70.61 -33.78
C LEU A 30 -11.76 70.49 -32.27
N ALA A 31 -12.88 70.48 -31.54
CA ALA A 31 -12.91 70.20 -30.10
C ALA A 31 -12.78 68.69 -29.86
N ILE A 32 -11.70 68.25 -29.22
CA ILE A 32 -11.50 66.86 -28.78
C ILE A 32 -12.04 66.73 -27.35
N SER A 33 -13.24 66.15 -27.18
CA SER A 33 -13.79 65.85 -25.86
C SER A 33 -13.20 64.54 -25.33
N LEU A 34 -12.40 64.63 -24.27
CA LEU A 34 -11.85 63.48 -23.55
C LEU A 34 -12.90 62.93 -22.57
N VAL A 35 -13.59 61.85 -22.94
CA VAL A 35 -14.54 61.15 -22.05
C VAL A 35 -13.74 60.28 -21.09
N ALA A 36 -13.50 60.78 -19.88
CA ALA A 36 -12.98 59.98 -18.78
C ALA A 36 -14.11 59.08 -18.22
N LEU A 37 -14.10 57.79 -18.57
CA LEU A 37 -14.96 56.80 -17.92
C LEU A 37 -14.52 56.65 -16.46
N PRO A 38 -15.41 56.86 -15.47
CA PRO A 38 -15.07 56.60 -14.08
C PRO A 38 -14.93 55.08 -13.89
N VAL A 39 -13.70 54.64 -13.60
CA VAL A 39 -13.46 53.27 -13.12
C VAL A 39 -13.99 53.20 -11.69
N VAL A 40 -15.21 52.72 -11.54
CA VAL A 40 -15.77 52.41 -10.21
C VAL A 40 -15.08 51.15 -9.72
N VAL A 41 -14.06 51.30 -8.88
CA VAL A 41 -13.48 50.19 -8.12
C VAL A 41 -14.49 49.85 -7.03
N GLN A 42 -15.40 48.91 -7.29
CA GLN A 42 -16.20 48.31 -6.22
C GLN A 42 -15.27 47.55 -5.29
N ALA A 43 -15.11 48.06 -4.07
CA ALA A 43 -14.42 47.34 -3.01
C ALA A 43 -15.23 46.07 -2.71
N ALA A 44 -14.61 44.90 -2.86
CA ALA A 44 -15.25 43.65 -2.54
C ALA A 44 -15.54 43.59 -1.03
N THR A 45 -16.78 43.29 -0.66
CA THR A 45 -17.20 43.21 0.74
C THR A 45 -16.78 41.85 1.32
N TYR A 46 -15.90 41.88 2.30
CA TYR A 46 -15.46 40.69 3.02
C TYR A 46 -16.38 40.42 4.21
N GLN A 47 -16.77 39.15 4.36
CA GLN A 47 -17.57 38.68 5.46
C GLN A 47 -16.93 37.42 6.06
N THR A 48 -17.20 37.19 7.34
CA THR A 48 -16.75 35.97 8.02
C THR A 48 -17.86 34.92 7.95
N TYR A 49 -17.53 33.75 7.40
CA TYR A 49 -18.42 32.60 7.31
C TYR A 49 -17.86 31.45 8.14
N VAL A 50 -18.75 30.67 8.74
CA VAL A 50 -18.40 29.51 9.56
C VAL A 50 -19.12 28.28 8.99
N ILE A 51 -18.36 27.27 8.57
CA ILE A 51 -18.88 26.05 7.98
C ILE A 51 -18.45 24.86 8.85
N HIS A 52 -19.39 23.99 9.22
CA HIS A 52 -19.05 22.73 9.89
C HIS A 52 -18.39 21.78 8.88
N THR A 53 -17.36 21.07 9.32
CA THR A 53 -16.59 20.17 8.46
C THR A 53 -16.28 18.84 9.14
N TYR A 54 -16.19 17.77 8.37
CA TYR A 54 -15.70 16.46 8.83
C TYR A 54 -14.20 16.30 8.60
N GLY A 55 -13.64 17.00 7.60
CA GLY A 55 -12.21 16.93 7.25
C GLY A 55 -11.31 17.89 8.05
N GLY A 56 -11.87 18.93 8.68
CA GLY A 56 -11.11 19.84 9.54
C GLY A 56 -9.88 20.44 8.84
N ASP A 57 -8.71 20.32 9.47
CA ASP A 57 -7.43 20.85 8.97
C ASP A 57 -7.01 20.28 7.61
N THR A 58 -7.44 19.07 7.27
CA THR A 58 -7.06 18.40 6.01
C THR A 58 -7.63 19.11 4.78
N LEU A 59 -8.67 19.92 4.95
CA LEU A 59 -9.31 20.67 3.86
C LEU A 59 -8.63 22.03 3.61
N LEU A 60 -7.80 22.52 4.54
CA LEU A 60 -7.15 23.83 4.42
C LEU A 60 -6.37 24.01 3.11
N PRO A 61 -5.55 23.05 2.62
CA PRO A 61 -4.82 23.24 1.38
C PRO A 61 -5.74 23.43 0.17
N ALA A 62 -6.81 22.63 0.06
CA ALA A 62 -7.76 22.69 -1.05
C ALA A 62 -8.56 24.00 -1.03
N VAL A 63 -9.05 24.41 0.16
CA VAL A 63 -9.80 25.66 0.31
C VAL A 63 -8.91 26.88 0.11
N ARG A 64 -7.65 26.86 0.58
CA ARG A 64 -6.67 27.92 0.31
C ARG A 64 -6.34 28.04 -1.16
N GLN A 65 -6.19 26.93 -1.86
CA GLN A 65 -5.96 26.94 -3.30
C GLN A 65 -7.12 27.60 -4.04
N GLN A 66 -8.37 27.22 -3.73
CA GLN A 66 -9.56 27.83 -4.31
C GLN A 66 -9.66 29.34 -4.05
N LEU A 67 -9.33 29.77 -2.81
CA LEU A 67 -9.29 31.18 -2.44
C LEU A 67 -8.20 31.94 -3.20
N ASN A 68 -6.99 31.39 -3.28
CA ASN A 68 -5.85 32.02 -3.96
C ASN A 68 -6.05 32.13 -5.48
N SER A 69 -6.81 31.20 -6.07
CA SER A 69 -7.18 31.26 -7.50
C SER A 69 -8.28 32.29 -7.79
N SER A 70 -8.97 32.80 -6.76
CA SER A 70 -10.04 33.77 -6.91
C SER A 70 -9.52 35.21 -6.89
N ARG A 71 -10.07 36.08 -7.74
CA ARG A 71 -9.64 37.49 -7.88
C ARG A 71 -9.65 38.26 -6.56
N ASP A 72 -10.63 37.97 -5.71
CA ASP A 72 -10.83 38.65 -4.43
C ASP A 72 -10.16 37.91 -3.26
N GLY A 73 -9.50 36.77 -3.47
CA GLY A 73 -8.77 36.07 -2.40
C GLY A 73 -9.59 35.72 -1.16
N GLY A 74 -8.89 35.59 -0.03
CA GLY A 74 -9.47 35.41 1.30
C GLY A 74 -8.54 34.66 2.25
N THR A 75 -8.98 34.51 3.50
CA THR A 75 -8.27 33.70 4.49
C THR A 75 -9.18 32.59 5.01
N VAL A 76 -8.57 31.47 5.37
CA VAL A 76 -9.26 30.33 5.97
C VAL A 76 -8.45 29.80 7.14
N THR A 77 -9.16 29.54 8.22
CA THR A 77 -8.65 28.94 9.46
C THR A 77 -9.63 27.88 9.92
N THR A 78 -9.17 27.00 10.80
CA THR A 78 -9.97 25.93 11.39
C THR A 78 -10.12 26.17 12.89
N TYR A 79 -11.32 25.93 13.40
CA TYR A 79 -11.61 26.02 14.83
C TYR A 79 -12.72 25.04 15.20
N GLN A 80 -12.42 24.07 16.06
CA GLN A 80 -13.38 23.07 16.60
C GLN A 80 -14.26 22.43 15.51
N ASP A 81 -13.64 21.76 14.54
CA ASP A 81 -14.33 21.11 13.41
C ASP A 81 -15.15 22.08 12.54
N LYS A 82 -14.77 23.35 12.52
CA LYS A 82 -15.34 24.38 11.65
C LYS A 82 -14.26 25.06 10.84
N LEU A 83 -14.57 25.36 9.59
CA LEU A 83 -13.81 26.27 8.76
C LEU A 83 -14.33 27.68 8.98
N VAL A 84 -13.46 28.58 9.41
CA VAL A 84 -13.70 30.02 9.54
C VAL A 84 -13.05 30.70 8.35
N LEU A 85 -13.89 31.25 7.49
CA LEU A 85 -13.55 31.86 6.21
C LEU A 85 -13.75 33.36 6.29
N ASN A 86 -12.78 34.15 5.84
CA ASN A 86 -12.93 35.58 5.61
C ASN A 86 -12.74 35.85 4.12
N THR A 87 -13.85 36.01 3.39
CA THR A 87 -13.87 36.14 1.93
C THR A 87 -15.16 36.82 1.43
N THR A 88 -15.31 36.97 0.12
CA THR A 88 -16.50 37.53 -0.54
C THR A 88 -17.61 36.49 -0.67
N ALA A 89 -18.86 36.93 -0.85
CA ALA A 89 -20.00 36.03 -1.01
C ALA A 89 -19.87 35.08 -2.23
N VAL A 90 -19.25 35.56 -3.31
CA VAL A 90 -19.01 34.75 -4.54
C VAL A 90 -18.02 33.62 -4.25
N ASN A 91 -16.91 33.93 -3.58
CA ASN A 91 -15.91 32.93 -3.21
C ASN A 91 -16.46 31.93 -2.21
N TYR A 92 -17.29 32.39 -1.27
CA TYR A 92 -17.98 31.52 -0.33
C TYR A 92 -18.87 30.49 -1.04
N GLN A 93 -19.65 30.88 -2.06
CA GLN A 93 -20.45 29.95 -2.85
C GLN A 93 -19.58 28.90 -3.58
N ALA A 94 -18.44 29.31 -4.14
CA ALA A 94 -17.51 28.38 -4.77
C ALA A 94 -16.91 27.38 -3.77
N ILE A 95 -16.61 27.82 -2.55
CA ILE A 95 -16.11 26.95 -1.48
C ILE A 95 -17.20 25.99 -1.00
N GLN A 96 -18.45 26.44 -0.87
CA GLN A 96 -19.56 25.54 -0.55
C GLN A 96 -19.71 24.44 -1.60
N GLN A 97 -19.61 24.77 -2.89
CA GLN A 97 -19.66 23.78 -3.97
C GLN A 97 -18.47 22.80 -3.96
N LEU A 98 -17.29 23.26 -3.52
CA LEU A 98 -16.14 22.39 -3.32
C LEU A 98 -16.37 21.44 -2.13
N LEU A 99 -16.81 21.97 -1.00
CA LEU A 99 -17.03 21.19 0.22
C LEU A 99 -18.12 20.13 0.05
N THR A 100 -19.17 20.36 -0.74
CA THR A 100 -20.15 19.31 -1.04
C THR A 100 -19.55 18.11 -1.79
N GLN A 101 -18.39 18.28 -2.44
CA GLN A 101 -17.70 17.21 -3.16
C GLN A 101 -16.65 16.49 -2.30
N ILE A 102 -15.99 17.21 -1.38
CA ILE A 102 -14.81 16.70 -0.66
C ILE A 102 -15.04 16.48 0.84
N ASP A 103 -16.07 17.11 1.42
CA ASP A 103 -16.34 17.12 2.86
C ASP A 103 -17.64 16.36 3.18
N GLY A 104 -17.70 15.11 2.74
CA GLY A 104 -18.80 14.20 3.03
C GLY A 104 -18.66 13.54 4.40
N GLN A 105 -19.80 13.16 5.01
CA GLN A 105 -19.79 12.39 6.26
C GLN A 105 -19.05 11.05 6.04
N PRO A 106 -17.99 10.76 6.82
CA PRO A 106 -17.26 9.50 6.68
C PRO A 106 -18.16 8.31 6.98
N GLN A 107 -18.21 7.36 6.05
CA GLN A 107 -18.97 6.12 6.25
C GLN A 107 -18.07 5.07 6.92
N ALA A 108 -18.59 4.39 7.94
CA ALA A 108 -17.92 3.24 8.53
C ALA A 108 -17.95 2.07 7.54
N LEU A 109 -16.80 1.46 7.32
CA LEU A 109 -16.60 0.29 6.47
C LEU A 109 -15.96 -0.83 7.30
N THR A 110 -16.51 -2.04 7.19
CA THR A 110 -15.94 -3.24 7.78
C THR A 110 -15.25 -4.06 6.70
N VAL A 111 -13.94 -4.21 6.82
CA VAL A 111 -13.13 -4.99 5.89
C VAL A 111 -12.81 -6.33 6.52
N SER A 112 -13.18 -7.41 5.84
CA SER A 112 -12.90 -8.79 6.25
C SER A 112 -11.99 -9.46 5.22
N VAL A 113 -10.86 -10.00 5.67
CA VAL A 113 -9.88 -10.69 4.83
C VAL A 113 -9.77 -12.14 5.29
N ARG A 114 -9.85 -13.08 4.35
CA ARG A 114 -9.58 -14.49 4.59
C ARG A 114 -8.32 -14.89 3.84
N VAL A 115 -7.41 -15.60 4.52
CA VAL A 115 -6.19 -16.17 3.97
C VAL A 115 -6.26 -17.68 4.20
N GLY A 116 -6.52 -18.44 3.14
CA GLY A 116 -6.52 -19.90 3.19
C GLY A 116 -5.10 -20.47 3.12
N ASN A 117 -4.89 -21.69 3.56
CA ASN A 117 -3.64 -22.43 3.40
C ASN A 117 -3.94 -23.92 3.26
N ASP A 118 -4.03 -24.37 2.01
CA ASP A 118 -4.31 -25.74 1.62
C ASP A 118 -3.04 -26.38 1.06
N SER A 119 -2.46 -27.31 1.81
CA SER A 119 -1.28 -28.05 1.37
C SER A 119 -1.55 -29.55 1.35
N SER A 120 -1.03 -30.22 0.32
CA SER A 120 -1.07 -31.67 0.20
C SER A 120 0.27 -32.18 -0.31
N ALA A 121 0.76 -33.26 0.28
CA ALA A 121 1.95 -33.96 -0.19
C ALA A 121 1.70 -35.46 -0.29
N GLN A 122 2.17 -36.04 -1.38
CA GLN A 122 2.14 -37.45 -1.70
C GLN A 122 3.56 -37.95 -1.87
N SER A 123 3.93 -39.00 -1.14
CA SER A 123 5.19 -39.72 -1.38
C SER A 123 4.91 -41.16 -1.77
N SER A 124 5.66 -41.65 -2.75
CA SER A 124 5.68 -43.04 -3.16
C SER A 124 7.15 -43.48 -3.29
N ILE A 125 7.51 -44.52 -2.56
CA ILE A 125 8.85 -45.12 -2.56
C ILE A 125 8.69 -46.57 -2.98
N GLN A 126 9.37 -46.95 -4.05
CA GLN A 126 9.47 -48.33 -4.51
C GLN A 126 10.93 -48.77 -4.42
N GLN A 127 11.22 -49.71 -3.53
CA GLN A 127 12.54 -50.31 -3.36
C GLN A 127 12.50 -51.77 -3.81
N SER A 128 13.51 -52.22 -4.53
CA SER A 128 13.60 -53.57 -5.06
C SER A 128 15.04 -54.06 -5.02
N GLN A 129 15.24 -55.24 -4.45
CA GLN A 129 16.53 -55.90 -4.36
C GLN A 129 16.46 -57.24 -5.07
N VAL A 130 17.39 -57.45 -6.00
CA VAL A 130 17.58 -58.73 -6.69
C VAL A 130 18.93 -59.28 -6.28
N ILE A 131 18.94 -60.46 -5.66
CA ILE A 131 20.15 -61.17 -5.26
C ILE A 131 20.30 -62.38 -6.19
N ILE A 132 21.36 -62.36 -7.00
CA ILE A 132 21.72 -63.47 -7.88
C ILE A 132 22.75 -64.31 -7.15
N THR A 133 22.44 -65.58 -6.90
CA THR A 133 23.36 -66.54 -6.28
C THR A 133 23.57 -67.73 -7.21
N ASN A 134 24.63 -68.51 -6.96
CA ASN A 134 24.95 -69.74 -7.68
C ASN A 134 23.85 -70.83 -7.53
N ARG A 135 22.84 -70.58 -6.68
CA ARG A 135 21.70 -71.47 -6.37
C ARG A 135 20.37 -70.95 -6.92
N GLY A 136 20.34 -69.79 -7.58
CA GLY A 136 19.13 -69.20 -8.16
C GLY A 136 19.02 -67.69 -7.95
N ILE A 137 17.93 -67.11 -8.47
CA ILE A 137 17.61 -65.68 -8.39
C ILE A 137 16.54 -65.49 -7.30
N GLN A 138 16.80 -64.61 -6.33
CA GLN A 138 15.82 -64.19 -5.32
C GLN A 138 15.59 -62.69 -5.41
N GLY A 139 14.32 -62.27 -5.46
CA GLY A 139 13.93 -60.87 -5.52
C GLY A 139 12.99 -60.52 -4.36
N SER A 140 13.15 -59.34 -3.79
CA SER A 140 12.24 -58.77 -2.80
C SER A 140 11.99 -57.29 -3.11
N GLY A 141 10.76 -56.83 -2.90
CA GLY A 141 10.36 -55.44 -3.16
C GLY A 141 9.46 -54.89 -2.07
N ILE A 142 9.64 -53.61 -1.74
CA ILE A 142 8.84 -52.89 -0.75
C ILE A 142 8.29 -51.63 -1.41
N ILE A 143 6.99 -51.41 -1.27
CA ILE A 143 6.30 -50.20 -1.72
C ILE A 143 5.76 -49.48 -0.49
N ASN A 144 6.19 -48.24 -0.26
CA ASN A 144 5.69 -47.39 0.80
C ASN A 144 5.02 -46.15 0.19
N GLN A 145 3.78 -45.88 0.61
CA GLN A 145 3.02 -44.70 0.20
C GLN A 145 2.61 -43.91 1.45
N SER A 146 2.77 -42.60 1.41
CA SER A 146 2.35 -41.71 2.48
C SER A 146 1.72 -40.44 1.93
N ASN A 147 0.60 -40.04 2.54
CA ASN A 147 -0.19 -38.88 2.14
C ASN A 147 -0.28 -37.95 3.35
N SER A 148 -0.02 -36.66 3.15
CA SER A 148 -0.31 -35.63 4.15
C SER A 148 -1.17 -34.53 3.53
N GLN A 149 -2.15 -34.06 4.29
CA GLN A 149 -3.01 -32.94 3.90
C GLN A 149 -3.17 -32.02 5.10
N GLN A 150 -3.01 -30.72 4.88
CA GLN A 150 -3.19 -29.68 5.87
C GLN A 150 -4.05 -28.58 5.27
N GLN A 151 -5.19 -28.30 5.90
CA GLN A 151 -6.08 -27.19 5.55
C GLN A 151 -6.10 -26.22 6.72
N GLY A 152 -6.02 -24.93 6.44
CA GLY A 152 -6.06 -23.87 7.43
C GLY A 152 -6.65 -22.60 6.83
N SER A 153 -7.21 -21.74 7.68
CA SER A 153 -7.70 -20.44 7.24
C SER A 153 -7.56 -19.41 8.36
N ASN A 154 -6.94 -18.28 8.05
CA ASN A 154 -6.89 -17.12 8.93
C ASN A 154 -7.93 -16.10 8.45
N SER A 155 -8.65 -15.50 9.40
CA SER A 155 -9.65 -14.46 9.13
C SER A 155 -9.35 -13.23 9.94
N TYR A 156 -9.23 -12.09 9.27
CA TYR A 156 -8.99 -10.79 9.87
C TYR A 156 -10.18 -9.88 9.60
N GLN A 157 -10.64 -9.13 10.60
CA GLN A 157 -11.74 -8.18 10.46
C GLN A 157 -11.37 -6.86 11.12
N ILE A 158 -11.54 -5.77 10.38
CA ILE A 158 -11.27 -4.41 10.85
C ILE A 158 -12.45 -3.52 10.47
N LYS A 159 -12.85 -2.65 11.40
CA LYS A 159 -13.82 -1.58 11.14
C LYS A 159 -13.10 -0.24 11.15
N THR A 160 -13.22 0.51 10.07
CA THR A 160 -12.59 1.83 9.90
C THR A 160 -13.53 2.79 9.18
N LEU A 161 -13.17 4.06 9.09
CA LEU A 161 -13.89 5.04 8.27
C LEU A 161 -13.36 5.00 6.83
N SER A 162 -14.22 5.26 5.86
CA SER A 162 -13.81 5.44 4.46
C SER A 162 -12.72 6.50 4.35
N GLY A 163 -11.61 6.15 3.69
CA GLY A 163 -10.41 6.97 3.53
C GLY A 163 -9.42 6.85 4.69
N SER A 164 -9.76 6.17 5.79
CA SER A 164 -8.89 6.03 6.97
C SER A 164 -8.18 4.67 6.99
N ALA A 165 -6.86 4.72 7.15
CA ALA A 165 -6.05 3.52 7.31
C ALA A 165 -6.32 2.83 8.65
N ALA A 166 -6.34 1.50 8.65
CA ALA A 166 -6.46 0.69 9.86
C ALA A 166 -5.71 -0.63 9.70
N SER A 167 -5.16 -1.16 10.78
CA SER A 167 -4.39 -2.40 10.76
C SER A 167 -4.64 -3.26 11.99
N ILE A 168 -4.42 -4.56 11.84
CA ILE A 168 -4.42 -5.54 12.91
C ILE A 168 -3.28 -6.52 12.66
N SER A 169 -2.48 -6.79 13.68
CA SER A 169 -1.41 -7.78 13.61
C SER A 169 -1.23 -8.51 14.93
N THR A 170 -0.77 -9.75 14.82
CA THR A 170 -0.36 -10.61 15.93
C THR A 170 1.10 -10.97 15.71
N GLY A 171 1.92 -10.76 16.74
CA GLY A 171 3.34 -11.10 16.72
C GLY A 171 3.66 -12.22 17.72
N THR A 172 4.46 -13.19 17.31
CA THR A 172 5.00 -14.23 18.21
C THR A 172 6.53 -14.15 18.25
N LEU A 173 7.10 -14.12 19.46
CA LEU A 173 8.54 -14.14 19.69
C LEU A 173 9.01 -15.55 20.04
N TYR A 174 9.83 -16.15 19.19
CA TYR A 174 10.41 -17.47 19.45
C TYR A 174 11.80 -17.35 20.07
N SER A 175 12.02 -18.09 21.15
CA SER A 175 13.34 -18.23 21.75
C SER A 175 14.05 -19.45 21.18
N LEU A 176 15.13 -19.23 20.44
CA LEU A 176 15.94 -20.28 19.83
C LEU A 176 17.27 -20.42 20.58
N THR A 177 17.55 -21.62 21.09
CA THR A 177 18.84 -21.95 21.70
C THR A 177 19.78 -22.45 20.61
N GLN A 178 20.82 -21.69 20.32
CA GLN A 178 21.91 -22.12 19.44
C GLN A 178 23.07 -22.63 20.28
N ALA A 179 23.35 -23.92 20.18
CA ALA A 179 24.54 -24.53 20.77
C ALA A 179 25.68 -24.50 19.73
N TYR A 180 26.70 -23.68 19.95
CA TYR A 180 27.87 -23.64 19.10
C TYR A 180 28.95 -24.58 19.64
N SER A 181 29.31 -25.60 18.87
CA SER A 181 30.47 -26.45 19.14
C SER A 181 31.69 -25.95 18.38
N SER A 182 32.64 -25.33 19.08
CA SER A 182 33.92 -24.94 18.47
C SER A 182 34.91 -26.11 18.52
N ASN A 183 34.99 -26.92 17.47
CA ASN A 183 36.10 -27.87 17.28
C ASN A 183 36.80 -27.59 15.96
N ARG A 184 38.01 -27.00 16.04
CA ARG A 184 38.97 -27.04 14.93
C ARG A 184 39.80 -28.31 15.07
N TYR A 185 39.92 -29.06 13.99
CA TYR A 185 40.69 -30.29 13.88
C TYR A 185 42.09 -30.15 14.48
N ALA A 186 42.42 -31.02 15.43
CA ALA A 186 43.79 -31.42 15.72
C ALA A 186 43.86 -32.94 15.60
N ASN A 187 44.62 -33.41 14.61
CA ASN A 187 44.95 -34.80 14.42
C ASN A 187 45.48 -35.42 15.73
N ASN A 188 44.99 -36.62 16.03
CA ASN A 188 45.59 -37.64 16.91
C ASN A 188 45.75 -37.29 18.41
N TYR A 189 45.03 -38.08 19.24
CA TYR A 189 45.26 -38.35 20.67
C TYR A 189 45.29 -37.17 21.65
N ASN A 190 44.21 -36.40 21.78
CA ASN A 190 43.91 -35.67 23.02
C ASN A 190 42.42 -35.32 23.15
N LEU A 191 41.76 -35.86 24.17
CA LEU A 191 40.40 -35.49 24.55
C LEU A 191 40.42 -34.07 25.14
N LYS A 192 40.19 -33.06 24.30
CA LYS A 192 40.04 -31.68 24.77
C LYS A 192 38.59 -31.42 25.19
N PRO A 193 38.36 -30.63 26.26
CA PRO A 193 37.02 -30.29 26.71
C PRO A 193 36.30 -29.49 25.63
N GLN A 194 35.13 -29.99 25.22
CA GLN A 194 34.26 -29.30 24.28
C GLN A 194 33.56 -28.16 25.01
N ILE A 195 33.85 -26.91 24.63
CA ILE A 195 33.09 -25.76 25.12
C ILE A 195 31.82 -25.67 24.27
N ILE A 196 30.67 -25.81 24.91
CA ILE A 196 29.36 -25.57 24.31
C ILE A 196 28.91 -24.19 24.78
N ILE A 197 28.90 -23.23 23.87
CA ILE A 197 28.30 -21.91 24.13
C ILE A 197 26.85 -21.99 23.69
N GLN A 198 25.92 -21.80 24.64
CA GLN A 198 24.50 -21.68 24.34
C GLN A 198 24.15 -20.20 24.22
N GLN A 199 23.82 -19.75 23.01
CA GLN A 199 23.29 -18.41 22.78
C GLN A 199 21.78 -18.49 22.54
N GLN A 200 21.03 -17.62 23.21
CA GLN A 200 19.60 -17.47 23.00
C GLN A 200 19.37 -16.38 21.96
N VAL A 201 18.68 -16.71 20.87
CA VAL A 201 18.28 -15.77 19.82
C VAL A 201 16.78 -15.66 19.82
N LEU A 202 16.27 -14.42 19.88
CA LEU A 202 14.84 -14.15 19.76
C LEU A 202 14.49 -13.90 18.30
N LEU A 203 13.51 -14.62 17.79
CA LEU A 203 13.07 -14.57 16.41
C LEU A 203 11.58 -14.17 16.36
N PRO A 204 11.25 -12.92 15.98
CA PRO A 204 9.87 -12.48 15.83
C PRO A 204 9.24 -13.05 14.57
N THR A 205 7.94 -13.30 14.62
CA THR A 205 7.09 -13.58 13.47
C THR A 205 5.85 -12.70 13.56
N THR A 206 5.39 -12.17 12.43
CA THR A 206 4.24 -11.27 12.35
C THR A 206 3.19 -11.81 11.39
N GLN A 207 1.93 -11.75 11.80
CA GLN A 207 0.77 -12.12 10.99
C GLN A 207 -0.27 -11.03 11.10
N GLY A 208 -0.82 -10.55 9.98
CA GLY A 208 -1.80 -9.47 10.03
C GLY A 208 -2.12 -8.82 8.70
N ILE A 209 -2.96 -7.80 8.78
CA ILE A 209 -3.39 -6.97 7.64
C ILE A 209 -3.34 -5.48 7.97
N ALA A 210 -3.14 -4.67 6.95
CA ALA A 210 -3.34 -3.24 6.95
C ALA A 210 -4.20 -2.86 5.75
N VAL A 211 -5.23 -2.05 5.98
CA VAL A 211 -6.22 -1.69 4.97
C VAL A 211 -6.51 -0.20 4.97
N THR A 212 -6.72 0.35 3.79
CA THR A 212 -7.25 1.70 3.58
C THR A 212 -8.43 1.59 2.60
N PRO A 213 -9.66 1.39 3.10
CA PRO A 213 -10.84 1.31 2.25
C PRO A 213 -11.35 2.70 1.90
N ARG A 214 -11.84 2.89 0.68
CA ARG A 214 -12.40 4.14 0.17
C ARG A 214 -13.67 3.86 -0.62
N LEU A 215 -14.78 4.41 -0.15
CA LEU A 215 -16.04 4.35 -0.88
C LEU A 215 -15.97 5.25 -2.12
N LEU A 216 -16.28 4.68 -3.28
CA LEU A 216 -16.35 5.39 -4.55
C LEU A 216 -17.77 5.93 -4.80
N PRO A 217 -17.94 6.99 -5.62
CA PRO A 217 -19.26 7.49 -6.01
C PRO A 217 -20.14 6.44 -6.70
N THR A 218 -19.53 5.41 -7.28
CA THR A 218 -20.23 4.27 -7.92
C THR A 218 -20.87 3.31 -6.91
N GLY A 219 -20.59 3.46 -5.62
CA GLY A 219 -21.03 2.55 -4.55
C GLY A 219 -20.10 1.35 -4.31
N GLN A 220 -19.06 1.17 -5.14
CA GLN A 220 -17.99 0.20 -4.92
C GLN A 220 -16.96 0.71 -3.91
N VAL A 221 -16.13 -0.18 -3.38
CA VAL A 221 -15.06 0.18 -2.45
C VAL A 221 -13.71 -0.14 -3.06
N GLU A 222 -12.87 0.88 -3.18
CA GLU A 222 -11.44 0.73 -3.42
C GLU A 222 -10.77 0.35 -2.10
N VAL A 223 -9.99 -0.73 -2.08
CA VAL A 223 -9.26 -1.19 -0.90
C VAL A 223 -7.80 -1.33 -1.25
N GLN A 224 -6.96 -0.56 -0.56
CA GLN A 224 -5.54 -0.83 -0.47
C GLN A 224 -5.33 -1.82 0.66
N LEU A 225 -4.79 -3.00 0.36
CA LEU A 225 -4.56 -4.08 1.31
C LEU A 225 -3.08 -4.44 1.31
N SER A 226 -2.49 -4.49 2.49
CA SER A 226 -1.23 -5.17 2.76
C SER A 226 -1.49 -6.29 3.77
N GLN A 227 -1.02 -7.50 3.45
CA GLN A 227 -1.14 -8.68 4.30
C GLN A 227 0.23 -9.31 4.45
N VAL A 228 0.53 -9.78 5.66
CA VAL A 228 1.75 -10.53 5.99
C VAL A 228 1.39 -11.75 6.82
N GLU A 229 2.03 -12.88 6.53
CA GLU A 229 1.89 -14.12 7.25
C GLU A 229 3.29 -14.75 7.40
N GLU A 230 3.85 -14.66 8.60
CA GLU A 230 5.12 -15.29 8.93
C GLU A 230 4.90 -16.47 9.87
N LYS A 231 5.57 -17.59 9.58
CA LYS A 231 5.57 -18.78 10.44
C LYS A 231 6.97 -19.31 10.64
N LEU A 232 7.26 -19.78 11.84
CA LEU A 232 8.49 -20.51 12.13
C LEU A 232 8.41 -21.90 11.49
N VAL A 233 9.31 -22.18 10.55
CA VAL A 233 9.47 -23.50 9.94
C VAL A 233 10.75 -24.15 10.43
N ARG A 234 10.69 -25.46 10.63
CA ARG A 234 11.86 -26.28 10.96
C ARG A 234 12.31 -26.99 9.70
N SER A 235 13.56 -26.77 9.29
CA SER A 235 14.15 -27.51 8.18
C SER A 235 14.64 -28.87 8.69
N ASN A 236 13.84 -29.91 8.45
CA ASN A 236 14.23 -31.29 8.71
C ASN A 236 15.01 -31.81 7.48
N SER A 237 16.28 -31.41 7.35
CA SER A 237 17.15 -32.01 6.33
C SER A 237 17.56 -33.43 6.76
N PRO A 238 17.29 -34.48 5.97
CA PRO A 238 17.72 -35.85 6.28
C PRO A 238 19.25 -36.02 6.25
N TYR A 239 19.98 -35.04 5.71
CA TYR A 239 21.46 -35.02 5.68
C TYR A 239 22.11 -34.39 6.92
N ASN A 240 21.35 -33.82 7.85
CA ASN A 240 21.89 -33.25 9.10
C ASN A 240 22.23 -34.36 10.11
N ARG A 241 23.32 -35.09 9.87
CA ARG A 241 23.89 -36.07 10.81
C ARG A 241 24.51 -35.46 12.07
N SER A 242 24.50 -34.14 12.21
CA SER A 242 25.18 -33.43 13.31
C SER A 242 24.29 -32.37 13.93
N GLY A 243 23.17 -32.76 14.55
CA GLY A 243 22.45 -32.01 15.61
C GLY A 243 21.96 -30.57 15.33
N SER A 244 22.27 -29.96 14.19
CA SER A 244 21.91 -28.58 13.86
C SER A 244 20.50 -28.54 13.27
N VAL A 245 19.55 -28.17 14.12
CA VAL A 245 18.19 -27.82 13.70
C VAL A 245 18.25 -26.43 13.08
N ASN A 246 18.01 -26.30 11.78
CA ASN A 246 17.93 -25.01 11.13
C ASN A 246 16.47 -24.52 11.21
N ASN A 247 16.23 -23.56 12.11
CA ASN A 247 14.98 -22.83 12.20
C ASN A 247 15.01 -21.67 11.20
N ALA A 248 13.95 -21.51 10.41
CA ALA A 248 13.80 -20.39 9.48
C ALA A 248 12.40 -19.79 9.59
N ILE A 249 12.24 -18.53 9.22
CA ILE A 249 10.92 -17.92 9.04
C ILE A 249 10.51 -18.15 7.59
N GLN A 250 9.34 -18.73 7.38
CA GLN A 250 8.68 -18.70 6.08
C GLN A 250 7.65 -17.57 6.11
N GLY A 251 7.87 -16.55 5.28
CA GLY A 251 6.98 -15.41 5.12
C GLY A 251 6.19 -15.47 3.82
N GLN A 252 4.95 -15.01 3.88
CA GLN A 252 4.10 -14.71 2.73
C GLN A 252 3.56 -13.30 2.90
N SER A 253 3.50 -12.54 1.81
CA SER A 253 2.97 -11.18 1.85
C SER A 253 2.22 -10.84 0.57
N LEU A 254 1.14 -10.10 0.72
CA LEU A 254 0.38 -9.51 -0.37
C LEU A 254 0.35 -7.99 -0.20
N ASN A 255 0.54 -7.25 -1.29
CA ASN A 255 0.25 -5.83 -1.35
C ASN A 255 -0.55 -5.58 -2.63
N SER A 256 -1.79 -5.11 -2.50
CA SER A 256 -2.69 -4.94 -3.63
C SER A 256 -3.67 -3.80 -3.41
N THR A 257 -4.03 -3.13 -4.51
CA THR A 257 -5.11 -2.14 -4.55
C THR A 257 -6.18 -2.66 -5.48
N ILE A 258 -7.39 -2.84 -4.96
CA ILE A 258 -8.48 -3.46 -5.70
C ILE A 258 -9.80 -2.71 -5.52
N ILE A 259 -10.70 -2.82 -6.48
CA ILE A 259 -12.07 -2.31 -6.37
C ILE A 259 -13.00 -3.50 -6.24
N VAL A 260 -13.78 -3.53 -5.16
CA VAL A 260 -14.71 -4.62 -4.87
C VAL A 260 -16.13 -4.10 -4.68
N PRO A 261 -17.16 -4.88 -5.08
CA PRO A 261 -18.53 -4.62 -4.69
C PRO A 261 -18.70 -4.75 -3.18
N ARG A 262 -19.64 -3.99 -2.61
CA ARG A 262 -20.00 -4.12 -1.19
C ARG A 262 -20.81 -5.39 -0.95
N GLY A 263 -20.59 -6.01 0.20
CA GLY A 263 -21.37 -7.15 0.69
C GLY A 263 -21.07 -8.50 0.02
N GLN A 264 -20.08 -8.58 -0.88
CA GLN A 264 -19.71 -9.82 -1.56
C GLN A 264 -18.26 -10.21 -1.28
N TRP A 265 -18.02 -11.50 -1.14
CA TRP A 265 -16.67 -12.06 -1.10
C TRP A 265 -16.07 -12.07 -2.50
N VAL A 266 -14.86 -11.55 -2.63
CA VAL A 266 -14.08 -11.56 -3.88
C VAL A 266 -12.73 -12.19 -3.61
N THR A 267 -12.29 -13.12 -4.47
CA THR A 267 -10.92 -13.64 -4.44
C THR A 267 -9.99 -12.64 -5.10
N ILE A 268 -8.98 -12.20 -4.37
CA ILE A 268 -8.11 -11.07 -4.75
C ILE A 268 -6.72 -11.54 -5.19
N GLY A 269 -6.39 -12.79 -4.87
CA GLY A 269 -5.15 -13.43 -5.24
C GLY A 269 -5.07 -14.85 -4.68
N GLU A 270 -4.09 -15.58 -5.17
CA GLU A 270 -3.74 -16.91 -4.69
C GLU A 270 -2.23 -17.08 -4.83
N ILE A 271 -1.58 -17.67 -3.82
CA ILE A 271 -0.20 -18.17 -3.96
C ILE A 271 -0.28 -19.68 -4.14
N SER A 272 0.06 -20.16 -5.34
CA SER A 272 0.08 -21.59 -5.66
C SER A 272 1.52 -22.07 -5.91
N GLN A 273 1.91 -23.15 -5.24
CA GLN A 273 3.25 -23.76 -5.33
C GLN A 273 3.10 -25.24 -5.56
N ASN A 274 3.65 -25.73 -6.67
CA ASN A 274 3.68 -27.15 -7.00
C ASN A 274 5.14 -27.59 -7.10
N SER A 275 5.50 -28.64 -6.38
CA SER A 275 6.84 -29.23 -6.42
C SER A 275 6.72 -30.73 -6.64
N GLN A 276 7.46 -31.22 -7.63
CA GLN A 276 7.59 -32.64 -7.92
C GLN A 276 9.07 -33.00 -7.92
N ASN A 277 9.47 -33.83 -6.97
CA ASN A 277 10.83 -34.33 -6.85
C ASN A 277 10.83 -35.82 -7.15
N GLN A 278 11.63 -36.21 -8.14
CA GLN A 278 11.86 -37.61 -8.50
C GLN A 278 13.34 -37.90 -8.28
N SER A 279 13.62 -38.93 -7.48
CA SER A 279 14.98 -39.40 -7.27
C SER A 279 15.03 -40.90 -7.54
N THR A 280 15.90 -41.27 -8.47
CA THR A 280 16.19 -42.66 -8.83
C THR A 280 17.56 -43.03 -8.29
N SER A 281 17.66 -44.18 -7.65
CA SER A 281 18.93 -44.76 -7.19
C SER A 281 18.96 -46.25 -7.46
N TYR A 282 20.15 -46.86 -7.33
CA TYR A 282 20.31 -48.29 -7.55
C TYR A 282 19.44 -49.07 -6.56
N GLY A 283 18.41 -49.76 -7.06
CA GLY A 283 17.45 -50.52 -6.26
C GLY A 283 16.23 -49.74 -5.77
N GLY A 284 15.95 -48.53 -6.25
CA GLY A 284 14.67 -47.89 -5.95
C GLY A 284 14.37 -46.55 -6.61
N ASN A 285 13.08 -46.24 -6.69
CA ASN A 285 12.52 -44.98 -7.17
C ASN A 285 11.73 -44.30 -6.06
N GLN A 286 11.96 -43.02 -5.85
CA GLN A 286 11.17 -42.19 -4.95
C GLN A 286 10.59 -41.01 -5.72
N THR A 287 9.28 -40.83 -5.60
CA THR A 287 8.56 -39.66 -6.11
C THR A 287 7.89 -38.96 -4.94
N ILE A 288 8.12 -37.65 -4.83
CA ILE A 288 7.42 -36.77 -3.90
C ILE A 288 6.74 -35.69 -4.74
N SER A 289 5.42 -35.61 -4.63
CA SER A 289 4.62 -34.55 -5.22
C SER A 289 3.99 -33.73 -4.11
N SER A 290 4.11 -32.41 -4.16
CA SER A 290 3.50 -31.51 -3.19
C SER A 290 2.85 -30.33 -3.90
N SER A 291 1.71 -29.91 -3.39
CA SER A 291 0.99 -28.72 -3.82
C SER A 291 0.58 -27.91 -2.61
N ASN A 292 0.74 -26.60 -2.69
CA ASN A 292 0.35 -25.66 -1.65
C ASN A 292 -0.36 -24.47 -2.30
N SER A 293 -1.60 -24.21 -1.90
CA SER A 293 -2.43 -23.10 -2.37
C SER A 293 -2.84 -22.23 -1.18
N VAL A 294 -2.70 -20.92 -1.35
CA VAL A 294 -3.05 -19.91 -0.34
C VAL A 294 -3.98 -18.89 -1.00
N PRO A 295 -5.29 -19.18 -1.10
CA PRO A 295 -6.25 -18.24 -1.64
C PRO A 295 -6.51 -17.10 -0.66
N ILE A 296 -6.60 -15.88 -1.18
CA ILE A 296 -6.88 -14.68 -0.40
C ILE A 296 -8.20 -14.09 -0.89
N SER A 297 -9.14 -13.89 0.03
CA SER A 297 -10.46 -13.33 -0.27
C SER A 297 -10.76 -12.11 0.60
N LEU A 298 -11.51 -11.17 0.04
CA LEU A 298 -11.89 -9.91 0.66
C LEU A 298 -13.41 -9.72 0.64
N LEU A 299 -13.96 -9.18 1.71
CA LEU A 299 -15.33 -8.68 1.82
C LEU A 299 -15.31 -7.29 2.46
N VAL A 300 -16.09 -6.36 1.93
CA VAL A 300 -16.30 -5.04 2.54
C VAL A 300 -17.78 -4.76 2.75
N GLN A 301 -18.14 -4.33 3.95
CA GLN A 301 -19.52 -3.99 4.35
C GLN A 301 -19.62 -2.54 4.79
#